data_AF-A0A971SDR0-F1
#
_entry.id   AF-A0A971SDR0-F1
#
_cell.length_a   1.000
_cell.length_b   1.000
_cell.length_c   1.000
_cell.angle_alpha   90.00
_cell.angle_beta   90.00
_cell.angle_gamma   90.00
#
_symmetry.space_group_name_H-M   'P 1'
#
loop_
_entity.id
_entity.type
_entity.pdbx_description
1 polymer ?
#
loop_
_entity_poly.entity_id
_entity_poly.type
_entity_poly.pdbx_seq_one_letter_code
_entity_poly.pdbx_strand_id
1 'polypeptide(L)'
;PPASGDFFYKEDSLCGYTQQSFAKIFPEAAKMTRGEFLKFFMNKGCFLDDLCHIPVNKLSNTEKMKHCKQAVPLLASRIKGYQPDVIIIMLLKIVAYVKDAINISKLPDIDYWAVPYGGYGNQNRYIEELSLILGRLVKDGIIPP
;
A
#
# COMPACT_ATOMS: atom_id res chain seq x y z
N PRO A 1 13.88 -5.35 -1.77
CA PRO A 1 13.06 -6.48 -2.27
C PRO A 1 13.04 -7.62 -1.25
N PRO A 2 11.89 -8.29 -1.03
CA PRO A 2 11.81 -9.39 -0.07
C PRO A 2 12.64 -10.59 -0.55
N ALA A 3 13.01 -11.47 0.38
CA ALA A 3 13.90 -12.60 0.07
C ALA A 3 13.28 -13.64 -0.89
N SER A 4 11.96 -13.59 -1.13
CA SER A 4 11.26 -14.40 -2.13
C SER A 4 11.47 -13.92 -3.56
N GLY A 5 11.93 -12.68 -3.78
CA GLY A 5 12.06 -12.10 -5.11
C GLY A 5 10.76 -11.52 -5.68
N ASP A 6 9.60 -11.97 -5.19
CA ASP A 6 8.26 -11.42 -5.47
C ASP A 6 8.13 -10.02 -4.91
N PHE A 7 7.64 -9.08 -5.72
CA PHE A 7 7.47 -7.70 -5.29
C PHE A 7 6.35 -7.08 -6.11
N PHE A 8 5.63 -6.12 -5.54
CA PHE A 8 4.49 -5.49 -6.20
C PHE A 8 4.83 -4.98 -7.62
N TYR A 9 5.96 -4.31 -7.77
CA TYR A 9 6.44 -3.79 -9.06
C TYR A 9 7.12 -4.84 -9.95
N LYS A 10 7.12 -6.11 -9.53
CA LYS A 10 7.44 -7.28 -10.35
C LYS A 10 6.19 -8.09 -10.70
N GLU A 11 5.03 -7.45 -10.66
CA GLU A 11 3.77 -8.03 -11.14
C GLU A 11 3.34 -9.27 -10.32
N ASP A 12 3.56 -9.24 -9.00
CA ASP A 12 3.19 -10.33 -8.11
C ASP A 12 1.65 -10.47 -7.92
N SER A 13 1.24 -11.39 -7.03
CA SER A 13 -0.17 -11.60 -6.75
C SER A 13 -0.84 -10.40 -6.08
N LEU A 14 -0.12 -9.64 -5.25
CA LEU A 14 -0.64 -8.42 -4.64
C LEU A 14 -0.96 -7.38 -5.71
N CYS A 15 -0.08 -7.21 -6.71
CA CYS A 15 -0.36 -6.38 -7.88
C CYS A 15 -1.64 -6.81 -8.59
N GLY A 16 -1.84 -8.12 -8.79
CA GLY A 16 -3.07 -8.66 -9.38
C GLY A 16 -4.33 -8.40 -8.55
N TYR A 17 -4.26 -8.44 -7.22
CA TYR A 17 -5.41 -8.12 -6.37
C TYR A 17 -5.70 -6.61 -6.33
N THR A 18 -4.66 -5.77 -6.30
CA THR A 18 -4.80 -4.32 -6.41
C THR A 18 -5.44 -3.94 -7.75
N GLN A 19 -5.03 -4.57 -8.85
CA GLN A 19 -5.65 -4.40 -10.15
C GLN A 19 -7.14 -4.72 -10.13
N GLN A 20 -7.54 -5.81 -9.46
CA GLN A 20 -8.95 -6.16 -9.31
C GLN A 20 -9.75 -5.11 -8.52
N SER A 21 -9.17 -4.52 -7.47
CA SER A 21 -9.80 -3.40 -6.77
C SER A 21 -9.97 -2.17 -7.66
N PHE A 22 -8.94 -1.81 -8.43
CA PHE A 22 -9.00 -0.70 -9.38
C PHE A 22 -10.03 -0.97 -10.48
N ALA A 23 -10.11 -2.20 -10.99
CA ALA A 23 -11.05 -2.59 -12.04
C ALA A 23 -12.53 -2.41 -11.66
N LYS A 24 -12.85 -2.38 -10.36
CA LYS A 24 -14.21 -2.06 -9.89
C LYS A 24 -14.59 -0.59 -10.04
N ILE A 25 -13.60 0.29 -10.13
CA ILE A 25 -13.77 1.74 -10.23
C ILE A 25 -13.44 2.23 -11.65
N PHE A 26 -12.43 1.62 -12.27
CA PHE A 26 -11.92 1.90 -13.61
C PHE A 26 -12.04 0.64 -14.48
N PRO A 27 -13.17 0.42 -15.19
CA PRO A 27 -13.43 -0.81 -15.92
C PRO A 27 -12.34 -1.21 -16.94
N GLU A 28 -11.59 -0.24 -17.47
CA GLU A 28 -10.46 -0.45 -18.38
C GLU A 28 -9.32 -1.23 -17.73
N ALA A 29 -9.12 -1.10 -16.41
CA ALA A 29 -8.07 -1.82 -15.69
C ALA A 29 -8.28 -3.34 -15.70
N ALA A 30 -9.52 -3.82 -15.89
CA ALA A 30 -9.83 -5.24 -15.99
C ALA A 30 -9.20 -5.92 -17.22
N LYS A 31 -8.91 -5.14 -18.27
CA LYS A 31 -8.39 -5.63 -19.55
C LYS A 31 -6.87 -5.48 -19.68
N MET A 32 -6.24 -4.79 -18.73
CA MET A 32 -4.80 -4.54 -18.74
C MET A 32 -4.03 -5.78 -18.32
N THR A 33 -2.85 -5.97 -18.90
CA THR A 33 -1.79 -6.77 -18.29
C THR A 33 -1.33 -6.14 -16.97
N ARG A 34 -0.63 -6.88 -16.10
CA ARG A 34 -0.12 -6.31 -14.84
C ARG A 34 0.89 -5.18 -15.08
N GLY A 35 1.75 -5.29 -16.08
CA GLY A 35 2.66 -4.22 -16.47
C GLY A 35 1.96 -2.95 -16.96
N GLU A 36 0.89 -3.08 -17.75
CA GLU A 36 0.04 -1.95 -18.15
C GLU A 36 -0.68 -1.34 -16.94
N PHE A 37 -1.19 -2.19 -16.05
CA PHE A 37 -1.82 -1.75 -14.82
C PHE A 37 -0.85 -0.98 -13.91
N LEU A 38 0.41 -1.40 -13.77
CA LEU A 38 1.39 -0.66 -12.96
C LEU A 38 1.63 0.75 -13.51
N LYS A 39 1.70 0.91 -14.84
CA LYS A 39 1.79 2.24 -15.47
C LYS A 39 0.53 3.06 -15.20
N PHE A 40 -0.65 2.45 -15.35
CA PHE A 40 -1.92 3.09 -15.03
C PHE A 40 -2.00 3.53 -13.55
N PHE A 41 -1.61 2.66 -12.62
CA PHE A 41 -1.55 2.91 -11.18
C PHE A 41 -0.67 4.12 -10.84
N MET A 42 0.53 4.20 -11.42
CA MET A 42 1.42 5.36 -11.24
C MET A 42 0.88 6.63 -11.89
N ASN A 43 0.26 6.53 -13.07
CA ASN A 43 -0.38 7.67 -13.73
C ASN A 43 -1.58 8.22 -12.96
N LYS A 44 -2.24 7.38 -12.14
CA LYS A 44 -3.27 7.80 -11.17
C LYS A 44 -2.68 8.40 -9.89
N GLY A 45 -1.37 8.60 -9.81
CA GLY A 45 -0.68 9.17 -8.65
C GLY A 45 -0.46 8.19 -7.50
N CYS A 46 -0.68 6.89 -7.73
CA CYS A 46 -0.55 5.88 -6.68
C CYS A 46 0.83 5.23 -6.69
N PHE A 47 1.39 5.01 -5.49
CA PHE A 47 2.68 4.37 -5.28
C PHE A 47 2.62 3.43 -4.07
N LEU A 48 3.35 2.32 -4.13
CA LEU A 48 3.58 1.42 -3.01
C LEU A 48 4.98 1.61 -2.43
N ASP A 49 5.07 1.67 -1.10
CA ASP A 49 6.32 1.65 -0.31
C ASP A 49 6.17 0.67 0.85
N ASP A 50 7.28 0.05 1.25
CA ASP A 50 7.33 -0.88 2.37
C ASP A 50 7.69 -0.15 3.67
N LEU A 51 7.13 -0.60 4.80
CA LEU A 51 7.57 -0.12 6.12
C LEU A 51 9.07 -0.38 6.32
N CYS A 52 9.53 -1.59 5.98
CA CYS A 52 10.91 -2.04 6.13
C CYS A 52 11.50 -2.42 4.76
N HIS A 53 12.65 -1.86 4.39
CA HIS A 53 13.35 -2.22 3.15
C HIS A 53 14.25 -3.46 3.27
N ILE A 54 14.41 -3.98 4.49
CA ILE A 54 15.10 -5.24 4.72
C ILE A 54 14.11 -6.42 4.63
N PRO A 55 14.54 -7.59 4.12
CA PRO A 55 13.71 -8.79 4.17
C PRO A 55 13.43 -9.22 5.61
N VAL A 56 12.15 -9.22 6.00
CA VAL A 56 11.74 -9.65 7.36
C VAL A 56 11.03 -11.00 7.37
N ASN A 57 10.82 -11.64 6.22
CA ASN A 57 9.98 -12.84 6.09
C ASN A 57 10.47 -14.04 6.92
N LYS A 58 11.79 -14.26 6.99
CA LYS A 58 12.41 -15.37 7.74
C LYS A 58 12.66 -15.09 9.22
N LEU A 59 12.35 -13.88 9.69
CA LEU A 59 12.58 -13.48 11.07
C LEU A 59 11.45 -13.96 11.99
N SER A 60 11.79 -14.18 13.26
CA SER A 60 10.80 -14.39 14.31
C SER A 60 9.90 -13.17 14.48
N ASN A 61 8.76 -13.35 15.16
CA ASN A 61 7.84 -12.24 15.40
C ASN A 61 8.48 -11.10 16.22
N THR A 62 9.30 -11.45 17.21
CA THR A 62 10.03 -10.48 18.04
C THR A 62 11.01 -9.65 17.21
N GLU A 63 11.76 -10.30 16.31
CA GLU A 63 12.68 -9.61 15.41
C GLU A 63 11.93 -8.73 14.39
N LYS A 64 10.83 -9.24 13.82
CA LYS A 64 9.94 -8.44 12.94
C LYS A 64 9.49 -7.16 13.64
N MET A 65 9.00 -7.27 14.87
CA MET A 65 8.57 -6.11 15.65
C MET A 65 9.71 -5.13 15.91
N LYS A 66 10.91 -5.62 16.24
CA LYS A 66 12.10 -4.79 16.42
C LYS A 66 12.44 -4.02 15.15
N HIS A 67 12.46 -4.69 14.00
CA HIS A 67 12.76 -4.03 12.72
C HIS A 67 11.68 -3.05 12.30
N CYS A 68 10.40 -3.37 12.48
CA CYS A 68 9.31 -2.44 12.24
C CYS A 68 9.47 -1.16 13.08
N LYS A 69 9.77 -1.29 14.38
CA LYS A 69 10.03 -0.13 15.26
C LYS A 69 11.22 0.71 14.77
N GLN A 70 12.30 0.07 14.36
CA GLN A 70 13.49 0.75 13.86
C GLN A 70 13.27 1.43 12.50
N ALA A 71 12.33 0.94 11.69
CA ALA A 71 12.03 1.50 10.38
C ALA A 71 11.08 2.71 10.43
N VAL A 72 10.38 2.94 11.56
CA VAL A 72 9.44 4.06 11.73
C VAL A 72 10.06 5.42 11.37
N PRO A 73 11.25 5.81 11.89
CA PRO A 73 11.83 7.11 11.55
C PRO A 73 12.21 7.22 10.06
N LEU A 74 12.63 6.11 9.45
CA LEU A 74 12.97 6.06 8.02
C LEU A 74 11.72 6.25 7.16
N LEU A 75 10.61 5.57 7.52
CA LEU A 75 9.34 5.76 6.84
C LEU A 75 8.83 7.19 7.02
N ALA A 76 8.97 7.77 8.22
CA ALA A 76 8.57 9.16 8.48
C ALA A 76 9.31 10.16 7.58
N SER A 77 10.61 9.97 7.37
CA SER A 77 11.40 10.77 6.44
C SER A 77 10.92 10.64 4.99
N ARG A 78 10.52 9.43 4.57
CA ARG A 78 9.99 9.19 3.22
C ARG A 78 8.60 9.80 3.04
N ILE A 79 7.70 9.61 4.00
CA ILE A 79 6.38 10.27 4.02
C ILE A 79 6.55 11.79 3.89
N LYS A 80 7.47 12.39 4.66
CA LYS A 80 7.75 13.83 4.57
C LYS A 80 8.27 14.25 3.20
N GLY A 81 9.08 13.42 2.55
CA GLY A 81 9.62 13.68 1.20
C GLY A 81 8.58 13.49 0.10
N TYR A 82 7.69 12.50 0.24
CA TYR A 82 6.63 12.22 -0.74
C TYR A 82 5.48 13.21 -0.65
N GLN A 83 5.18 13.73 0.55
CA GLN A 83 4.00 14.57 0.82
C GLN A 83 2.70 13.97 0.27
N PRO A 84 2.33 12.73 0.67
CA PRO A 84 1.14 12.10 0.14
C PRO A 84 -0.12 12.75 0.70
N ASP A 85 -1.15 12.91 -0.14
CA ASP A 85 -2.48 13.33 0.32
C ASP A 85 -3.13 12.26 1.21
N VAL A 86 -2.93 10.98 0.87
CA VAL A 86 -3.53 9.83 1.56
C VAL A 86 -2.55 8.66 1.65
N ILE A 87 -2.59 7.95 2.78
CA ILE A 87 -1.84 6.69 2.97
C ILE A 87 -2.80 5.52 3.18
N ILE A 88 -2.73 4.50 2.30
CA ILE A 88 -3.48 3.25 2.48
C ILE A 88 -2.53 2.16 3.01
N ILE A 89 -2.81 1.67 4.22
CA ILE A 89 -2.02 0.65 4.91
C ILE A 89 -2.55 -0.73 4.54
N MET A 90 -1.79 -1.47 3.74
CA MET A 90 -2.23 -2.74 3.15
C MET A 90 -1.98 -3.97 4.04
N LEU A 91 -1.78 -3.76 5.34
CA LEU A 91 -1.46 -4.81 6.30
C LEU A 91 -1.79 -4.35 7.72
N LEU A 92 -2.87 -4.87 8.29
CA LEU A 92 -3.39 -4.41 9.59
C LEU A 92 -2.37 -4.46 10.74
N LYS A 93 -1.49 -5.48 10.77
CA LYS A 93 -0.50 -5.63 11.84
C LYS A 93 0.55 -4.53 11.90
N ILE A 94 0.71 -3.72 10.85
CA ILE A 94 1.69 -2.62 10.82
C ILE A 94 1.10 -1.24 11.06
N VAL A 95 -0.22 -1.15 11.26
CA VAL A 95 -0.94 0.14 11.37
C VAL A 95 -0.34 1.05 12.43
N ALA A 96 -0.03 0.53 13.62
CA ALA A 96 0.56 1.33 14.70
C ALA A 96 1.89 1.99 14.27
N TYR A 97 2.77 1.24 13.59
CA TYR A 97 4.06 1.76 13.13
C TYR A 97 3.91 2.83 12.04
N VAL A 98 2.97 2.64 11.11
CA VAL A 98 2.72 3.64 10.05
C VAL A 98 2.13 4.91 10.66
N LYS A 99 1.20 4.79 11.62
CA LYS A 99 0.67 5.95 12.36
C LYS A 99 1.75 6.72 13.10
N ASP A 100 2.67 6.02 13.77
CA ASP A 100 3.82 6.66 14.41
C ASP A 100 4.68 7.40 13.38
N ALA A 101 4.91 6.80 12.21
CA ALA A 101 5.67 7.43 11.13
C ALA A 101 4.98 8.69 10.58
N ILE A 102 3.65 8.67 10.39
CA ILE A 102 2.86 9.83 10.00
C ILE A 102 3.03 10.95 11.05
N ASN A 103 2.85 10.64 12.34
CA ASN A 103 2.99 11.61 13.43
C ASN A 103 4.40 12.24 13.54
N ILE A 104 5.43 11.46 13.21
CA ILE A 104 6.83 11.92 13.20
C ILE A 104 7.12 12.75 11.95
N SER A 105 6.45 12.49 10.82
CA SER A 105 6.66 13.24 9.56
C SER A 105 6.32 14.73 9.69
N LYS A 106 5.45 15.08 10.66
CA LYS A 106 4.94 16.45 10.90
C LYS A 106 4.21 17.08 9.71
N LEU A 107 3.75 16.26 8.76
CA LEU A 107 2.83 16.73 7.73
C LEU A 107 1.43 16.88 8.35
N PRO A 108 0.76 18.03 8.17
CA PRO A 108 -0.62 18.21 8.59
C PRO A 108 -1.55 17.35 7.74
N ASP A 109 -2.66 16.92 8.32
CA ASP A 109 -3.86 16.45 7.59
C ASP A 109 -3.68 15.27 6.62
N ILE A 110 -2.74 14.35 6.90
CA ILE A 110 -2.66 13.08 6.14
C ILE A 110 -3.81 12.16 6.57
N ASP A 111 -4.75 11.96 5.66
CA ASP A 111 -5.76 10.91 5.79
C ASP A 111 -5.11 9.53 5.61
N TYR A 112 -5.54 8.56 6.42
CA TYR A 112 -5.09 7.19 6.26
C TYR A 112 -6.21 6.17 6.42
N TRP A 113 -6.06 5.08 5.67
CA TRP A 113 -6.96 3.93 5.68
C TRP A 113 -6.16 2.66 5.91
N ALA A 114 -6.81 1.59 6.34
CA ALA A 114 -6.16 0.30 6.50
C ALA A 114 -7.05 -0.83 5.99
N VAL A 115 -6.44 -1.79 5.29
CA VAL A 115 -7.08 -2.99 4.74
C VAL A 115 -6.26 -4.23 5.12
N PRO A 116 -6.87 -5.43 5.20
CA PRO A 116 -6.10 -6.66 5.38
C PRO A 116 -5.17 -6.89 4.20
N TYR A 117 -4.06 -7.59 4.43
CA TYR A 117 -3.16 -7.95 3.35
C TYR A 117 -3.83 -8.92 2.39
N GLY A 118 -3.73 -8.70 1.08
CA GLY A 118 -4.37 -9.52 0.04
C GLY A 118 -3.92 -10.99 -0.05
N GLY A 119 -3.02 -11.44 0.83
CA GLY A 119 -2.62 -12.85 0.94
C GLY A 119 -3.36 -13.62 2.05
N TYR A 120 -3.02 -14.91 2.18
CA TYR A 120 -3.45 -15.77 3.29
C TYR A 120 -4.98 -15.89 3.47
N GLY A 121 -5.75 -15.95 2.36
CA GLY A 121 -7.21 -16.12 2.40
C GLY A 121 -8.00 -14.82 2.48
N ASN A 122 -7.33 -13.65 2.53
CA ASN A 122 -7.99 -12.35 2.62
C ASN A 122 -8.21 -11.68 1.25
N GLN A 123 -7.99 -12.37 0.14
CA GLN A 123 -8.04 -11.80 -1.22
C GLN A 123 -9.31 -11.00 -1.47
N ASN A 124 -10.48 -11.63 -1.29
CA ASN A 124 -11.77 -10.98 -1.55
C ASN A 124 -11.98 -9.78 -0.63
N ARG A 125 -11.69 -9.93 0.67
CA ARG A 125 -11.85 -8.86 1.64
C ARG A 125 -10.96 -7.65 1.32
N TYR A 126 -9.71 -7.91 0.98
CA TYR A 126 -8.78 -6.88 0.50
C TYR A 126 -9.32 -6.18 -0.74
N ILE A 127 -9.82 -6.95 -1.72
CA ILE A 127 -10.34 -6.39 -2.97
C ILE A 127 -11.53 -5.45 -2.71
N GLU A 128 -12.50 -5.92 -1.91
CA GLU A 128 -13.69 -5.15 -1.55
C GLU A 128 -13.34 -3.88 -0.78
N GLU A 129 -12.60 -4.00 0.33
CA GLU A 129 -12.29 -2.86 1.20
C GLU A 129 -11.45 -1.81 0.47
N LEU A 130 -10.45 -2.23 -0.32
CA LEU A 130 -9.65 -1.30 -1.12
C LEU A 130 -10.50 -0.60 -2.18
N SER A 131 -11.42 -1.32 -2.84
CA SER A 131 -12.29 -0.70 -3.86
C SER A 131 -13.22 0.37 -3.27
N LEU A 132 -13.73 0.17 -2.06
CA LEU A 132 -14.56 1.17 -1.37
C LEU A 132 -13.76 2.44 -1.06
N ILE A 133 -12.51 2.29 -0.63
CA ILE A 133 -11.60 3.43 -0.38
C ILE A 133 -11.32 4.15 -1.70
N LEU A 134 -10.92 3.42 -2.75
CA LEU A 134 -10.63 4.01 -4.07
C LEU A 134 -11.83 4.78 -4.63
N GLY A 135 -13.05 4.21 -4.54
CA GLY A 135 -14.27 4.88 -4.99
C GLY A 135 -14.52 6.19 -4.24
N ARG A 136 -14.23 6.24 -2.93
CA ARG A 136 -14.28 7.47 -2.15
C ARG A 136 -13.22 8.48 -2.60
N LEU A 137 -11.97 8.05 -2.78
CA LEU A 137 -10.88 8.93 -3.21
C LEU A 137 -11.11 9.53 -4.60
N VAL A 138 -11.75 8.78 -5.51
CA VAL A 138 -12.18 9.31 -6.81
C VAL A 138 -13.29 10.35 -6.64
N LYS A 139 -14.29 10.07 -5.80
CA LYS A 139 -15.39 11.00 -5.51
C LYS A 139 -14.88 12.30 -4.88
N ASP A 140 -13.89 12.20 -4.01
CA ASP A 140 -13.27 13.32 -3.31
C ASP A 140 -12.23 14.06 -4.19
N GLY A 141 -12.00 13.59 -5.43
CA GLY A 141 -11.10 14.22 -6.41
C GLY A 141 -9.61 14.01 -6.16
N ILE A 142 -9.25 13.14 -5.22
CA ILE A 142 -7.86 12.82 -4.86
C ILE A 142 -7.24 11.92 -5.93
N ILE A 143 -7.98 10.90 -6.39
CA ILE A 143 -7.58 10.08 -7.54
C ILE A 143 -8.32 10.61 -8.77
N PRO A 144 -7.61 10.95 -9.86
CA PRO A 144 -8.26 11.44 -11.06
C PRO A 144 -9.15 10.36 -11.70
N PRO A 145 -10.30 10.76 -12.31
CA PRO A 145 -11.21 9.84 -12.99
C PRO A 145 -10.53 9.13 -14.17
#